data_AF-A0A510E6B1-F1
#
_entry.id   AF-A0A510E6B1-F1
#
_cell.length_a   1.000
_cell.length_b   1.000
_cell.length_c   1.000
_cell.angle_alpha   90.00
_cell.angle_beta   90.00
_cell.angle_gamma   90.00
#
_symmetry.space_group_name_H-M   'P 1'
#
loop_
_entity.id
_entity.type
_entity.pdbx_description
1 polymer ?
#
loop_
_entity_poly.entity_id
_entity_poly.type
_entity_poly.pdbx_seq_one_letter_code
_entity_poly.pdbx_strand_id
1 'polypeptide(L)'
;MLKPIFNSFGGGRPTYMKSLDLLISNLVLFVPSFVYLIITIIVPVIIGVPAFLISPSVGLLALFIESIILGAALAVTLLVTQNMVSSSMNGVSPSLDSSFNSAIGGAKASGVLVAIVGAYVIDYLLDFAGVGVLGSLILLIVVILVIPSLSVNGSFDVVLKGGYEKIRSVYLRDPLLALILVVSSALILVPILNVFFIPYAIVLANMSS
;
A
#
# COMPACT_ATOMS: atom_id res chain seq x y z
N MET A 1 -33.99 -2.93 -4.50
CA MET A 1 -32.96 -3.35 -3.52
C MET A 1 -32.02 -4.33 -4.20
N LEU A 2 -30.85 -3.87 -4.63
CA LEU A 2 -29.80 -4.74 -5.16
C LEU A 2 -29.23 -5.54 -3.97
N LYS A 3 -29.31 -6.87 -4.06
CA LYS A 3 -28.73 -7.78 -3.08
C LYS A 3 -27.21 -7.53 -3.05
N PRO A 4 -26.56 -7.38 -1.89
CA PRO A 4 -25.11 -7.24 -1.85
C PRO A 4 -24.49 -8.45 -2.54
N ILE A 5 -23.60 -8.18 -3.50
CA ILE A 5 -22.89 -9.20 -4.32
C ILE A 5 -22.15 -10.22 -3.40
N PHE A 6 -21.90 -9.85 -2.15
CA PHE A 6 -21.37 -10.69 -1.07
C PHE A 6 -22.13 -11.99 -0.82
N ASN A 7 -23.44 -12.03 -1.01
CA ASN A 7 -24.23 -13.26 -0.81
C ASN A 7 -24.21 -14.21 -2.02
N SER A 8 -23.54 -13.85 -3.13
CA SER A 8 -23.46 -14.68 -4.34
C SER A 8 -22.12 -15.45 -4.47
N PHE A 9 -21.10 -15.15 -3.66
CA PHE A 9 -19.86 -15.91 -3.64
C PHE A 9 -19.98 -17.06 -2.63
N GLY A 10 -20.39 -18.23 -3.13
CA GLY A 10 -20.81 -19.42 -2.38
C GLY A 10 -20.08 -19.69 -1.05
N GLY A 11 -20.87 -20.07 -0.04
CA GLY A 11 -20.50 -20.24 1.38
C GLY A 11 -19.52 -21.36 1.74
N GLY A 12 -18.53 -21.65 0.89
CA GLY A 12 -17.46 -22.62 1.19
C GLY A 12 -16.06 -22.20 0.69
N ARG A 13 -15.92 -21.06 0.00
CA ARG A 13 -14.61 -20.62 -0.52
C ARG A 13 -13.78 -19.91 0.56
N PRO A 14 -12.46 -20.22 0.67
CA PRO A 14 -11.55 -19.50 1.56
C PRO A 14 -11.49 -17.99 1.27
N THR A 15 -11.24 -17.19 2.31
CA THR A 15 -11.23 -15.72 2.22
C THR A 15 -10.28 -15.19 1.15
N TYR A 16 -9.10 -15.81 1.01
CA TYR A 16 -8.09 -15.42 0.00
C TYR A 16 -8.52 -15.69 -1.45
N MET A 17 -9.50 -16.57 -1.69
CA MET A 17 -10.11 -16.77 -3.02
C MET A 17 -11.23 -15.76 -3.26
N LYS A 18 -12.03 -15.46 -2.23
CA LYS A 18 -13.08 -14.44 -2.33
C LYS A 18 -12.51 -13.04 -2.59
N SER A 19 -11.34 -12.73 -2.02
CA SER A 19 -10.63 -11.47 -2.32
C SER A 19 -10.19 -11.39 -3.77
N LEU A 20 -9.75 -12.50 -4.36
CA LEU A 20 -9.40 -12.59 -5.78
C LEU A 20 -10.64 -12.43 -6.67
N ASP A 21 -11.75 -13.08 -6.32
CA ASP A 21 -13.02 -12.95 -7.05
C ASP A 21 -13.49 -11.47 -7.10
N LEU A 22 -13.41 -10.74 -5.97
CA LEU A 22 -13.75 -9.32 -5.89
C LEU A 22 -12.81 -8.44 -6.71
N LEU A 23 -11.51 -8.75 -6.67
CA LEU A 23 -10.50 -8.04 -7.44
C LEU A 23 -10.74 -8.16 -8.94
N ILE A 24 -11.01 -9.38 -9.42
CA ILE A 24 -11.28 -9.66 -10.83
C ILE A 24 -12.60 -9.01 -11.28
N SER A 25 -13.62 -8.95 -10.41
CA SER A 25 -14.89 -8.28 -10.74
C SER A 25 -14.78 -6.75 -10.81
N ASN A 26 -13.71 -6.15 -10.30
CA ASN A 26 -13.53 -4.69 -10.24
C ASN A 26 -12.14 -4.28 -10.76
N LEU A 27 -11.93 -4.41 -12.07
CA LEU A 27 -10.63 -4.09 -12.71
C LEU A 27 -10.16 -2.64 -12.49
N VAL A 28 -11.07 -1.73 -12.15
CA VAL A 28 -10.72 -0.33 -11.81
C VAL A 28 -9.81 -0.26 -10.59
N LEU A 29 -9.84 -1.24 -9.69
CA LEU A 29 -8.96 -1.32 -8.51
C LEU A 29 -7.47 -1.40 -8.85
N PHE A 30 -7.11 -1.78 -10.09
CA PHE A 30 -5.72 -1.82 -10.55
C PHE A 30 -5.19 -0.45 -10.98
N VAL A 31 -6.07 0.51 -11.30
CA VAL A 31 -5.66 1.80 -11.87
C VAL A 31 -4.68 2.57 -10.97
N PRO A 32 -4.91 2.72 -9.64
CA PRO A 32 -3.96 3.40 -8.77
C PRO A 32 -2.57 2.75 -8.77
N SER A 33 -2.52 1.42 -8.85
CA SER A 33 -1.27 0.66 -8.84
C SER A 33 -0.53 0.74 -10.17
N PHE A 34 -1.24 0.78 -11.30
CA PHE A 34 -0.63 1.10 -12.60
C PHE A 34 -0.03 2.51 -12.63
N VAL A 35 -0.75 3.50 -12.11
CA VAL A 35 -0.24 4.88 -11.99
C VAL A 35 1.01 4.90 -11.10
N TYR A 36 0.98 4.19 -9.97
CA TYR A 36 2.15 4.08 -9.10
C TYR A 36 3.35 3.45 -9.80
N LEU A 37 3.17 2.33 -10.53
CA LEU A 37 4.24 1.72 -11.33
C LEU A 37 4.86 2.73 -12.30
N ILE A 38 4.03 3.49 -13.02
CA ILE A 38 4.51 4.55 -13.93
C ILE A 38 5.34 5.58 -13.17
N ILE A 39 4.88 6.05 -12.01
CA ILE A 39 5.63 6.99 -11.15
C ILE A 39 6.97 6.38 -10.73
N THR A 40 7.00 5.11 -10.29
CA THR A 40 8.24 4.44 -9.86
C THR A 40 9.29 4.30 -10.96
N ILE A 41 8.89 4.35 -12.24
CA ILE A 41 9.82 4.30 -13.38
C ILE A 41 10.21 5.70 -13.80
N ILE A 42 9.24 6.61 -13.91
CA ILE A 42 9.45 7.96 -14.45
C ILE A 42 10.29 8.81 -13.50
N VAL A 43 10.04 8.75 -12.19
CA VAL A 43 10.71 9.61 -11.20
C VAL A 43 12.24 9.39 -11.20
N PRO A 44 12.78 8.17 -11.09
CA PRO A 44 14.23 7.95 -11.16
C PRO A 44 14.84 8.39 -12.50
N VAL A 45 14.12 8.21 -13.62
CA VAL A 45 14.61 8.56 -14.96
C VAL A 45 14.67 10.07 -15.18
N ILE A 46 13.69 10.82 -14.67
CA ILE A 46 13.61 12.27 -14.86
C ILE A 46 14.42 13.03 -13.80
N ILE A 47 14.43 12.55 -12.56
CA ILE A 47 15.04 13.25 -11.42
C ILE A 47 16.41 12.65 -11.09
N GLY A 48 16.47 11.34 -10.85
CA GLY A 48 17.68 10.66 -10.40
C GLY A 48 18.81 10.69 -11.43
N VAL A 49 18.59 10.12 -12.63
CA VAL A 49 19.64 9.97 -13.65
C VAL A 49 20.26 11.32 -14.05
N PRO A 50 19.49 12.38 -14.38
CA PRO A 50 20.08 13.66 -14.77
C PRO A 50 20.84 14.34 -13.63
N ALA A 51 20.38 14.20 -12.39
CA ALA A 51 21.03 14.80 -11.22
C ALA A 51 22.44 14.25 -11.00
N PHE A 52 22.63 12.94 -11.18
CA PHE A 52 23.96 12.32 -11.09
C PHE A 52 24.92 12.73 -12.22
N LEU A 53 24.39 13.08 -13.40
CA LEU A 53 25.20 13.58 -14.51
C LEU A 53 25.71 15.00 -14.29
N ILE A 54 25.03 15.80 -13.44
CA ILE A 54 25.48 17.14 -13.07
C ILE A 54 26.61 17.05 -12.04
N SER A 55 26.37 16.38 -10.91
CA SER A 55 27.38 16.10 -9.90
C SER A 55 26.93 15.03 -8.90
N PRO A 56 27.87 14.36 -8.20
CA PRO A 56 27.52 13.41 -7.15
C PRO A 56 26.70 14.02 -6.00
N SER A 57 27.00 15.27 -5.61
CA SER A 57 26.28 15.95 -4.52
C SER A 57 24.83 16.30 -4.89
N VAL A 58 24.59 16.68 -6.15
CA VAL A 58 23.24 16.93 -6.67
C VAL A 58 22.47 15.62 -6.82
N GLY A 59 23.15 14.53 -7.24
CA GLY A 59 22.58 13.18 -7.29
C GLY A 59 22.07 12.70 -5.92
N LEU A 60 22.82 12.92 -4.84
CA LEU A 60 22.38 12.57 -3.48
C LEU A 60 21.11 13.32 -3.07
N LEU A 61 21.06 14.64 -3.28
CA LEU A 61 19.84 15.42 -2.99
C LEU A 61 18.64 14.95 -3.82
N ALA A 62 18.87 14.57 -5.07
CA ALA A 62 17.84 14.02 -5.95
C ALA A 62 17.28 12.69 -5.43
N LEU A 63 18.13 11.78 -4.94
CA LEU A 63 17.69 10.52 -4.32
C LEU A 63 16.86 10.74 -3.05
N PHE A 64 17.23 11.74 -2.23
CA PHE A 64 16.41 12.12 -1.08
C PHE A 64 15.01 12.59 -1.51
N ILE A 65 14.94 13.48 -2.51
CA ILE A 65 13.67 13.96 -3.05
C ILE A 65 12.86 12.81 -3.67
N GLU A 66 13.51 11.93 -4.42
CA GLU A 66 12.91 10.73 -4.99
C GLU A 66 12.30 9.84 -3.90
N SER A 67 13.00 9.60 -2.79
CA SER A 67 12.46 8.80 -1.68
C SER A 67 11.16 9.38 -1.10
N ILE A 68 11.07 10.71 -0.98
CA ILE A 68 9.87 11.41 -0.52
C ILE A 68 8.74 11.24 -1.53
N ILE A 69 9.02 11.44 -2.82
CA ILE A 69 8.02 11.34 -3.88
C ILE A 69 7.49 9.90 -3.98
N LEU A 70 8.37 8.90 -3.99
CA LEU A 70 7.98 7.50 -4.07
C LEU A 70 7.21 7.03 -2.84
N GLY A 71 7.62 7.46 -1.64
CA GLY A 71 6.90 7.17 -0.41
C GLY A 71 5.51 7.81 -0.38
N ALA A 72 5.40 9.08 -0.80
CA ALA A 72 4.12 9.77 -0.88
C ALA A 72 3.20 9.14 -1.92
N ALA A 73 3.75 8.81 -3.10
CA ALA A 73 3.01 8.14 -4.15
C ALA A 73 2.48 6.77 -3.69
N LEU A 74 3.30 5.97 -3.00
CA LEU A 74 2.85 4.68 -2.46
C LEU A 74 1.72 4.88 -1.44
N ALA A 75 1.90 5.77 -0.48
CA ALA A 75 0.91 6.04 0.57
C ALA A 75 -0.44 6.50 -0.02
N VAL A 76 -0.41 7.44 -0.97
CA VAL A 76 -1.61 7.91 -1.66
C VAL A 76 -2.25 6.75 -2.42
N THR A 77 -1.48 5.94 -3.15
CA THR A 77 -2.00 4.78 -3.88
C THR A 77 -2.68 3.78 -2.94
N LEU A 78 -2.08 3.46 -1.79
CA LEU A 78 -2.69 2.56 -0.81
C LEU A 78 -4.01 3.13 -0.26
N LEU A 79 -4.06 4.42 0.07
CA LEU A 79 -5.25 5.09 0.59
C LEU A 79 -6.38 5.18 -0.45
N VAL A 80 -6.05 5.52 -1.70
CA VAL A 80 -7.00 5.54 -2.82
C VAL A 80 -7.59 4.15 -3.03
N THR A 81 -6.74 3.13 -3.14
CA THR A 81 -7.20 1.75 -3.33
C THR A 81 -8.02 1.27 -2.14
N GLN A 82 -7.68 1.61 -0.89
CA GLN A 82 -8.49 1.32 0.29
C GLN A 82 -9.90 1.91 0.19
N ASN A 83 -10.02 3.18 -0.22
CA ASN A 83 -11.31 3.85 -0.37
C ASN A 83 -12.16 3.20 -1.49
N MET A 84 -11.52 2.82 -2.59
CA MET A 84 -12.19 2.12 -3.70
C MET A 84 -12.65 0.72 -3.29
N VAL A 85 -11.82 -0.03 -2.57
CA VAL A 85 -12.16 -1.36 -2.03
C VAL A 85 -13.33 -1.24 -1.06
N SER A 86 -13.28 -0.28 -0.13
CA SER A 86 -14.38 -0.02 0.81
C SER A 86 -15.68 0.31 0.08
N SER A 87 -15.63 1.14 -0.97
CA SER A 87 -16.80 1.47 -1.80
C SER A 87 -17.38 0.24 -2.49
N SER A 88 -16.52 -0.56 -3.14
CA SER A 88 -16.89 -1.81 -3.80
C SER A 88 -17.50 -2.81 -2.81
N MET A 89 -16.95 -2.88 -1.60
CA MET A 89 -17.48 -3.72 -0.51
C MET A 89 -18.84 -3.28 0.01
N ASN A 90 -19.17 -2.00 -0.13
CA ASN A 90 -20.50 -1.48 0.18
C ASN A 90 -21.47 -1.54 -1.01
N GLY A 91 -21.08 -2.19 -2.12
CA GLY A 91 -21.90 -2.30 -3.33
C GLY A 91 -21.98 -1.01 -4.16
N VAL A 92 -21.08 -0.06 -3.88
CA VAL A 92 -20.95 1.19 -4.64
C VAL A 92 -19.82 1.02 -5.67
N SER A 93 -20.06 1.47 -6.91
CA SER A 93 -19.02 1.42 -7.94
C SER A 93 -17.78 2.22 -7.49
N PRO A 94 -16.57 1.64 -7.55
CA PRO A 94 -15.35 2.35 -7.15
C PRO A 94 -15.11 3.55 -8.07
N SER A 95 -14.86 4.72 -7.48
CA SER A 95 -14.53 5.97 -8.20
C SER A 95 -13.16 6.48 -7.77
N LEU A 96 -12.34 6.87 -8.75
CA LEU A 96 -11.00 7.42 -8.52
C LEU A 96 -11.06 8.81 -7.89
N ASP A 97 -11.91 9.69 -8.41
CA ASP A 97 -11.96 11.09 -7.98
C ASP A 97 -12.39 11.24 -6.52
N SER A 98 -13.45 10.52 -6.10
CA SER A 98 -13.91 10.55 -4.71
C SER A 98 -12.88 9.92 -3.77
N SER A 99 -12.24 8.85 -4.21
CA SER A 99 -11.24 8.12 -3.42
C SER A 99 -9.95 8.93 -3.23
N PHE A 100 -9.52 9.65 -4.27
CA PHE A 100 -8.36 10.54 -4.24
C PHE A 100 -8.58 11.75 -3.32
N ASN A 101 -9.73 12.42 -3.46
CA ASN A 101 -10.07 13.54 -2.58
C ASN A 101 -10.18 13.11 -1.11
N SER A 102 -10.74 11.92 -0.86
CA SER A 102 -10.79 11.35 0.49
C SER A 102 -9.41 10.93 1.02
N ALA A 103 -8.52 10.43 0.15
CA ALA A 103 -7.17 10.01 0.50
C ALA A 103 -6.25 11.19 0.86
N ILE A 104 -6.47 12.37 0.28
CA ILE A 104 -5.62 13.56 0.53
C ILE A 104 -6.20 14.46 1.63
N GLY A 105 -7.52 14.51 1.77
CA GLY A 105 -8.20 15.40 2.74
C GLY A 105 -8.49 14.77 4.11
N GLY A 106 -8.24 13.48 4.31
CA GLY A 106 -8.64 12.76 5.53
C GLY A 106 -7.59 12.75 6.64
N ALA A 107 -8.02 12.78 7.91
CA ALA A 107 -7.13 12.54 9.06
C ALA A 107 -6.46 11.13 9.03
N LYS A 108 -7.03 10.17 8.29
CA LYS A 108 -6.43 8.87 7.96
C LYS A 108 -5.11 9.02 7.19
N ALA A 109 -5.03 10.05 6.34
CA ALA A 109 -3.94 10.24 5.42
C ALA A 109 -2.64 10.54 6.15
N SER A 110 -2.70 11.32 7.24
CA SER A 110 -1.50 11.81 7.92
C SER A 110 -0.66 10.69 8.54
N GLY A 111 -1.28 9.74 9.26
CA GLY A 111 -0.56 8.62 9.88
C GLY A 111 0.07 7.68 8.86
N VAL A 112 -0.68 7.32 7.81
CA VAL A 112 -0.20 6.43 6.72
C VAL A 112 0.91 7.10 5.90
N LEU A 113 0.73 8.39 5.55
CA LEU A 113 1.74 9.16 4.84
C LEU A 113 3.03 9.25 5.65
N VAL A 114 2.94 9.63 6.94
CA VAL A 114 4.12 9.77 7.80
C VAL A 114 4.85 8.43 7.95
N ALA A 115 4.12 7.33 8.14
CA ALA A 115 4.74 6.01 8.27
C ALA A 115 5.51 5.61 7.00
N ILE A 116 4.88 5.71 5.83
CA ILE A 116 5.48 5.26 4.57
C ILE A 116 6.58 6.21 4.10
N VAL A 117 6.31 7.52 4.05
CA VAL A 117 7.31 8.52 3.64
C VAL A 117 8.51 8.47 4.59
N GLY A 118 8.26 8.38 5.90
CA GLY A 118 9.32 8.24 6.90
C GLY A 118 10.15 6.99 6.67
N ALA A 119 9.53 5.86 6.34
CA ALA A 119 10.26 4.62 6.05
C ALA A 119 11.13 4.71 4.79
N TYR A 120 10.64 5.33 3.72
CA TYR A 120 11.44 5.58 2.50
C TYR A 120 12.62 6.52 2.78
N VAL A 121 12.40 7.57 3.56
CA VAL A 121 13.48 8.50 3.95
C VAL A 121 14.52 7.78 4.82
N ILE A 122 14.09 6.96 5.78
CA ILE A 122 14.99 6.16 6.62
C ILE A 122 15.78 5.18 5.76
N ASP A 123 15.15 4.50 4.80
CA ASP A 123 15.80 3.59 3.87
C ASP A 123 16.92 4.29 3.11
N TYR A 124 16.62 5.45 2.51
CA TYR A 124 17.61 6.29 1.84
C TYR A 124 18.77 6.73 2.76
N LEU A 125 18.46 7.22 3.97
CA LEU A 125 19.50 7.70 4.90
C LEU A 125 20.42 6.58 5.38
N LEU A 126 19.87 5.39 5.59
CA LEU A 126 20.64 4.22 6.01
C LEU A 126 21.45 3.62 4.87
N ASP A 127 20.93 3.64 3.64
CA ASP A 127 21.69 3.26 2.45
C ASP A 127 22.89 4.19 2.25
N PHE A 128 22.69 5.50 2.40
CA PHE A 128 23.77 6.49 2.38
C PHE A 128 24.81 6.26 3.48
N ALA A 129 24.39 5.83 4.66
CA ALA A 129 25.27 5.50 5.77
C ALA A 129 26.00 4.15 5.63
N GLY A 130 25.77 3.41 4.54
CA GLY A 130 26.39 2.10 4.28
C GLY A 130 25.73 0.93 5.01
N VAL A 131 24.52 1.12 5.54
CA VAL A 131 23.72 0.12 6.26
C VAL A 131 22.33 -0.07 5.63
N GLY A 132 22.23 0.08 4.31
CA GLY A 132 20.97 0.07 3.55
C GLY A 132 20.07 -1.13 3.79
N VAL A 133 20.66 -2.31 4.07
CA VAL A 133 19.89 -3.52 4.43
C VAL A 133 18.94 -3.28 5.63
N LEU A 134 19.38 -2.51 6.63
CA LEU A 134 18.52 -2.17 7.78
C LEU A 134 17.39 -1.24 7.37
N GLY A 135 17.69 -0.28 6.49
CA GLY A 135 16.69 0.61 5.89
C GLY A 135 15.60 -0.17 5.17
N SER A 136 15.99 -1.11 4.31
CA SER A 136 15.05 -1.85 3.50
C SER A 136 14.21 -2.81 4.34
N LEU A 137 14.78 -3.34 5.44
CA LEU A 137 14.03 -4.12 6.42
C LEU A 137 13.01 -3.27 7.18
N ILE A 138 13.36 -2.03 7.56
CA ILE A 138 12.41 -1.10 8.21
C ILE A 138 11.27 -0.78 7.24
N LEU A 139 11.59 -0.46 5.98
CA LEU A 139 10.58 -0.21 4.94
C LEU A 139 9.64 -1.39 4.76
N LEU A 140 10.20 -2.61 4.65
CA LEU A 140 9.43 -3.84 4.55
C LEU A 140 8.46 -4.02 5.73
N ILE A 141 8.95 -3.87 6.97
CA ILE A 141 8.13 -4.02 8.18
C ILE A 141 7.01 -2.97 8.20
N VAL A 142 7.33 -1.72 7.88
CA VAL A 142 6.34 -0.64 7.86
C VAL A 142 5.25 -0.95 6.83
N VAL A 143 5.60 -1.37 5.61
CA VAL A 143 4.60 -1.71 4.58
C VAL A 143 3.70 -2.88 5.02
N ILE A 144 4.29 -3.93 5.61
CA ILE A 144 3.54 -5.07 6.15
C ILE A 144 2.54 -4.64 7.22
N LEU A 145 2.90 -3.70 8.10
CA LEU A 145 2.02 -3.22 9.16
C LEU A 145 0.99 -2.20 8.66
N VAL A 146 1.34 -1.33 7.72
CA VAL A 146 0.46 -0.26 7.26
C VAL A 146 -0.75 -0.82 6.50
N ILE A 147 -0.56 -1.79 5.60
CA ILE A 147 -1.64 -2.34 4.77
C ILE A 147 -2.86 -2.84 5.57
N PRO A 148 -2.70 -3.71 6.58
CA PRO A 148 -3.83 -4.15 7.40
C PRO A 148 -4.44 -3.05 8.27
N SER A 149 -3.75 -1.92 8.43
CA SER A 149 -4.18 -0.78 9.23
C SER A 149 -4.79 0.37 8.42
N LEU A 150 -4.93 0.24 7.09
CA LEU A 150 -5.42 1.35 6.23
C LEU A 150 -6.84 1.83 6.58
N SER A 151 -7.62 1.05 7.33
CA SER A 151 -8.93 1.45 7.85
C SER A 151 -8.87 2.24 9.17
N VAL A 152 -7.73 2.24 9.86
CA VAL A 152 -7.49 2.87 11.16
C VAL A 152 -7.17 4.36 10.98
N ASN A 153 -7.76 5.21 11.83
CA ASN A 153 -7.48 6.64 11.84
C ASN A 153 -6.54 6.96 13.00
N GLY A 154 -5.50 7.72 12.75
CA GLY A 154 -4.67 8.23 13.84
C GLY A 154 -3.27 8.64 13.40
N SER A 155 -2.44 8.90 14.40
CA SER A 155 -1.01 9.10 14.27
C SER A 155 -0.30 7.81 13.84
N PHE A 156 0.97 7.94 13.42
CA PHE A 156 1.75 6.82 12.88
C PHE A 156 1.84 5.63 13.85
N ASP A 157 1.93 5.88 15.16
CA ASP A 157 2.01 4.85 16.20
C ASP A 157 0.71 4.03 16.29
N VAL A 158 -0.44 4.71 16.18
CA VAL A 158 -1.76 4.07 16.17
C VAL A 158 -1.94 3.21 14.91
N VAL A 159 -1.48 3.71 13.76
CA VAL A 159 -1.49 2.97 12.48
C VAL A 159 -0.66 1.69 12.60
N LEU A 160 0.61 1.79 12.98
CA LEU A 160 1.49 0.62 13.10
C LEU A 160 1.01 -0.39 14.14
N LYS A 161 0.54 0.08 15.30
CA LYS A 161 -0.05 -0.77 16.33
C LYS A 161 -1.31 -1.48 15.84
N GLY A 162 -2.20 -0.75 15.17
CA GLY A 162 -3.41 -1.30 14.57
C GLY A 162 -3.10 -2.39 13.54
N GLY A 163 -2.04 -2.20 12.75
CA GLY A 163 -1.54 -3.19 11.79
C GLY A 163 -1.08 -4.48 12.44
N TYR A 164 -0.27 -4.36 13.49
CA TYR A 164 0.21 -5.50 14.27
C TYR A 164 -0.96 -6.27 14.92
N GLU A 165 -1.87 -5.55 15.59
CA GLU A 165 -3.04 -6.15 16.23
C GLU A 165 -3.93 -6.86 15.20
N LYS A 166 -4.08 -6.29 14.00
CA LYS A 166 -4.85 -6.89 12.92
C LYS A 166 -4.20 -8.18 12.43
N ILE A 167 -2.91 -8.17 12.08
CA ILE A 167 -2.19 -9.38 11.66
C ILE A 167 -2.28 -10.46 12.74
N ARG A 168 -2.05 -10.10 14.00
CA ARG A 168 -2.17 -11.02 15.14
C ARG A 168 -3.56 -11.63 15.23
N SER A 169 -4.61 -10.82 15.09
CA SER A 169 -6.00 -11.30 15.13
C SER A 169 -6.36 -12.22 13.96
N VAL A 170 -5.78 -11.99 12.79
CA VAL A 170 -5.96 -12.85 11.62
C VAL A 170 -5.20 -14.15 11.83
N TYR A 171 -3.96 -14.10 12.32
CA TYR A 171 -3.13 -15.28 12.58
C TYR A 171 -3.78 -16.24 13.58
N LEU A 172 -4.37 -15.71 14.65
CA LEU A 172 -5.08 -16.51 15.65
C LEU A 172 -6.34 -17.19 15.10
N ARG A 173 -6.94 -16.66 14.02
CA ARG A 173 -8.13 -17.22 13.37
C ARG A 173 -7.77 -18.18 12.22
N ASP A 174 -6.81 -17.76 11.39
CA ASP A 174 -6.34 -18.48 10.21
C ASP A 174 -4.85 -18.09 9.94
N PRO A 175 -3.89 -18.94 10.36
CA PRO A 175 -2.47 -18.69 10.16
C PRO A 175 -2.06 -18.60 8.70
N LEU A 176 -2.71 -19.37 7.81
CA LEU A 176 -2.42 -19.35 6.39
C LEU A 176 -2.86 -18.03 5.76
N LEU A 177 -4.04 -17.54 6.13
CA LEU A 177 -4.54 -16.24 5.68
C LEU A 177 -3.60 -15.10 6.14
N ALA A 178 -3.12 -15.15 7.38
CA ALA A 178 -2.16 -14.17 7.88
C ALA A 178 -0.83 -14.23 7.13
N LEU A 179 -0.33 -15.43 6.82
CA LEU A 179 0.88 -15.60 6.01
C LEU A 179 0.70 -15.02 4.61
N ILE A 180 -0.42 -15.32 3.94
CA ILE A 180 -0.72 -14.78 2.60
C ILE A 180 -0.79 -13.25 2.67
N LEU A 181 -1.41 -12.68 3.70
CA LEU A 181 -1.47 -11.24 3.90
C LEU A 181 -0.07 -10.63 4.02
N VAL A 182 0.78 -11.16 4.91
CA VAL A 182 2.16 -10.68 5.11
C VAL A 182 2.98 -10.78 3.82
N VAL A 183 2.93 -11.92 3.13
CA VAL A 183 3.65 -12.12 1.87
C VAL A 183 3.13 -11.18 0.78
N SER A 184 1.81 -11.03 0.66
CA SER A 184 1.21 -10.11 -0.32
C SER A 184 1.60 -8.66 -0.06
N SER A 185 1.68 -8.25 1.22
CA SER A 185 2.14 -6.93 1.62
C SER A 185 3.62 -6.71 1.27
N ALA A 186 4.48 -7.70 1.51
CA ALA A 186 5.89 -7.63 1.16
C ALA A 186 6.12 -7.45 -0.35
N LEU A 187 5.34 -8.17 -1.19
CA LEU A 187 5.48 -8.16 -2.63
C LEU A 187 5.11 -6.82 -3.29
N ILE A 188 4.50 -5.89 -2.56
CA ILE A 188 4.22 -4.51 -3.04
C ILE A 188 5.50 -3.70 -3.25
N LEU A 189 6.58 -4.02 -2.52
CA LEU A 189 7.86 -3.36 -2.71
C LEU A 189 8.56 -3.77 -4.01
N VAL A 190 8.11 -4.84 -4.67
CA VAL A 190 8.63 -5.24 -5.99
C VAL A 190 7.84 -4.49 -7.08
N PRO A 191 8.45 -3.58 -7.86
CA PRO A 191 7.71 -2.65 -8.71
C PRO A 191 6.74 -3.32 -9.69
N ILE A 192 7.16 -4.35 -10.42
CA ILE A 192 6.30 -5.01 -11.41
C ILE A 192 5.14 -5.77 -10.73
N LEU A 193 5.39 -6.30 -9.53
CA LEU A 193 4.40 -7.07 -8.79
C LEU A 193 3.38 -6.17 -8.08
N ASN A 194 3.76 -4.94 -7.74
CA ASN A 194 2.91 -4.01 -7.01
C ASN A 194 1.55 -3.78 -7.68
N VAL A 195 1.47 -3.86 -9.01
CA VAL A 195 0.25 -3.69 -9.79
C VAL A 195 -0.81 -4.70 -9.36
N PHE A 196 -0.40 -5.94 -9.07
CA PHE A 196 -1.29 -7.01 -8.64
C PHE A 196 -1.44 -7.06 -7.12
N PHE A 197 -0.34 -6.87 -6.39
CA PHE A 197 -0.32 -7.10 -4.95
C PHE A 197 -0.86 -5.93 -4.13
N ILE A 198 -0.78 -4.69 -4.60
CA ILE A 198 -1.43 -3.54 -3.92
C ILE A 198 -2.93 -3.79 -3.77
N PRO A 199 -3.71 -3.96 -4.85
CA PRO A 199 -5.15 -4.09 -4.70
C PRO A 199 -5.51 -5.43 -4.06
N TYR A 200 -4.76 -6.51 -4.31
CA TYR A 200 -4.99 -7.79 -3.66
C TYR A 200 -4.81 -7.75 -2.14
N ALA A 201 -3.68 -7.23 -1.65
CA ALA A 201 -3.39 -7.17 -0.22
C ALA A 201 -4.39 -6.30 0.54
N ILE A 202 -4.85 -5.21 -0.09
CA ILE A 202 -5.87 -4.32 0.47
C ILE A 202 -7.22 -5.03 0.55
N VAL A 203 -7.69 -5.68 -0.53
CA VAL A 203 -8.94 -6.45 -0.48
C VAL A 203 -8.84 -7.54 0.58
N LEU A 204 -7.73 -8.27 0.62
CA LEU A 204 -7.51 -9.34 1.59
C LEU A 204 -7.55 -8.81 3.03
N ALA A 205 -6.88 -7.69 3.31
CA ALA A 205 -6.90 -7.03 4.61
C ALA A 205 -8.33 -6.68 5.05
N ASN A 206 -9.14 -6.09 4.16
CA ASN A 206 -10.53 -5.73 4.47
C ASN A 206 -11.43 -6.97 4.66
N MET A 207 -11.23 -8.04 3.90
CA MET A 207 -12.04 -9.25 4.03
C MET A 207 -11.62 -10.14 5.20
N SER A 208 -10.38 -10.02 5.66
CA SER A 208 -9.89 -10.66 6.89
C SER A 208 -10.36 -9.95 8.17
N SER A 209 -11.07 -8.82 8.01
CA SER A 209 -11.35 -7.90 9.09
C SER A 209 -12.46 -8.32 10.04
#